data_AF-A0AAD4PX04-F1
#
_entry.id   AF-A0AAD4PX04-F1
#
_cell.length_a   1.000
_cell.length_b   1.000
_cell.length_c   1.000
_cell.angle_alpha   90.00
_cell.angle_beta   90.00
_cell.angle_gamma   90.00
#
_symmetry.space_group_name_H-M   'P 1'
#
loop_
_entity.id
_entity.type
_entity.pdbx_description
1 polymer ?
#
loop_
_entity_poly.entity_id
_entity_poly.type
_entity_poly.pdbx_seq_one_letter_code
_entity_poly.pdbx_strand_id
1 'polypeptide(L)'
;MFLSPSLSGSATTLVDHVAPSSQPCTPDEPIDAETPACWRLSEVELAMRNGDKNTICRLRKYQPFNFEYVHLKPDLSSPQETDQPKIPEPCPSLGPFFTKGNFYSLLEYVIMDLFRKVPFEDWVQKALGLSPWSVMHLEYCYRFICYQLHSFIHYRCGEGIEGFKQNALILSWTNPFTSSIVRNACTRIFPSHIEFDFTSITAPLQDVLSSQDNISAILQRLDALEVRFHRPSSFRWSWGFNTATPLMCRLCEEKVENVAASMTHYDLKQFHRITQSGIYQGDTHLSSLGRRWNTLSQAVEECAAVEEYQEKLVELVVIFKFLRNFYSMSAVLQGLSAAGFQSRRLRKTVYAIDYTGNYEEYRRRINTKPALHFLLPLVKAVRMGDENALAAIFTFKKYKMRYHNPVLIRLLSIYALS
;
A
#
# COMPACT_ATOMS: atom_id res chain seq x y z
N MET A 1 -42.57 -4.36 -29.73
CA MET A 1 -42.61 -3.13 -30.57
C MET A 1 -41.41 -2.29 -30.19
N PHE A 2 -40.48 -1.86 -31.02
CA PHE A 2 -40.12 -2.10 -32.43
C PHE A 2 -38.61 -1.70 -32.49
N LEU A 3 -37.77 -2.60 -32.97
CA LEU A 3 -36.96 -2.48 -34.21
C LEU A 3 -35.58 -1.85 -34.08
N SER A 4 -34.60 -2.70 -34.39
CA SER A 4 -33.35 -2.39 -35.08
C SER A 4 -33.56 -1.53 -36.33
N PRO A 5 -32.49 -0.93 -36.84
CA PRO A 5 -32.28 -0.89 -38.28
C PRO A 5 -30.93 -1.49 -38.67
N SER A 6 -30.97 -2.22 -39.77
CA SER A 6 -29.86 -2.81 -40.50
C SER A 6 -29.59 -2.03 -41.80
N LEU A 7 -28.36 -2.19 -42.32
CA LEU A 7 -27.91 -2.13 -43.73
C LEU A 7 -27.53 -0.78 -44.35
N SER A 8 -26.24 -0.66 -44.69
CA SER A 8 -25.69 -0.56 -46.05
C SER A 8 -24.16 -0.68 -45.92
N GLY A 9 -23.38 -1.46 -46.67
CA GLY A 9 -23.46 -1.87 -48.06
C GLY A 9 -22.21 -1.33 -48.76
N SER A 10 -21.26 -2.19 -49.14
CA SER A 10 -20.52 -2.05 -50.41
C SER A 10 -19.68 -3.30 -50.67
N ALA A 11 -19.73 -3.74 -51.93
CA ALA A 11 -19.03 -4.88 -52.49
C ALA A 11 -17.78 -4.41 -53.25
N THR A 12 -16.74 -5.24 -53.27
CA THR A 12 -15.82 -5.33 -54.40
C THR A 12 -15.17 -6.72 -54.46
N THR A 13 -14.82 -7.08 -55.68
CA THR A 13 -14.77 -8.41 -56.28
C THR A 13 -13.33 -8.91 -56.49
N LEU A 14 -13.20 -10.23 -56.75
CA LEU A 14 -12.14 -10.93 -57.52
C LEU A 14 -10.82 -11.19 -56.73
N VAL A 15 -10.12 -12.34 -56.78
CA VAL A 15 -9.89 -13.35 -57.84
C VAL A 15 -9.54 -14.72 -57.20
N ASP A 16 -10.00 -15.81 -57.83
CA ASP A 16 -9.58 -17.20 -57.59
C ASP A 16 -8.12 -17.46 -58.04
N HIS A 17 -7.31 -18.10 -57.20
CA HIS A 17 -6.21 -18.95 -57.69
C HIS A 17 -6.08 -20.24 -56.87
N VAL A 18 -6.00 -21.34 -57.61
CA VAL A 18 -5.93 -22.73 -57.17
C VAL A 18 -4.49 -23.11 -56.76
N ALA A 19 -4.43 -23.79 -55.60
CA ALA A 19 -3.42 -24.59 -54.87
C ALA A 19 -2.13 -25.10 -55.57
N PRO A 20 -1.09 -25.51 -54.80
CA PRO A 20 -1.09 -26.89 -54.27
C PRO A 20 -0.48 -27.12 -52.86
N SER A 21 -1.15 -28.01 -52.10
CA SER A 21 -0.63 -29.09 -51.24
C SER A 21 0.80 -29.03 -50.65
N SER A 22 0.91 -29.02 -49.31
CA SER A 22 1.72 -30.01 -48.55
C SER A 22 1.48 -29.98 -47.03
N GLN A 23 0.98 -31.11 -46.52
CA GLN A 23 1.18 -31.73 -45.18
C GLN A 23 0.77 -31.03 -43.87
N PRO A 24 0.44 -31.82 -42.81
CA PRO A 24 -0.44 -31.40 -41.73
C PRO A 24 0.30 -30.73 -40.57
N CYS A 25 -0.20 -29.56 -40.16
CA CYS A 25 0.11 -28.92 -38.89
C CYS A 25 -0.28 -29.85 -37.73
N THR A 26 0.71 -30.23 -36.94
CA THR A 26 0.54 -30.54 -35.51
C THR A 26 -0.12 -29.36 -34.80
N PRO A 27 -0.91 -29.57 -33.74
CA PRO A 27 -1.57 -28.48 -33.05
C PRO A 27 -0.51 -27.58 -32.41
N ASP A 28 -0.43 -26.35 -32.92
CA ASP A 28 0.29 -25.26 -32.27
C ASP A 28 -0.23 -25.16 -30.83
N GLU A 29 0.66 -25.42 -29.87
CA GLU A 29 0.52 -24.83 -28.54
C GLU A 29 0.33 -23.32 -28.73
N PRO A 30 -0.56 -22.67 -27.97
CA PRO A 30 -0.67 -21.23 -28.03
C PRO A 30 0.71 -20.67 -27.68
N ILE A 31 1.34 -20.00 -28.64
CA ILE A 31 2.51 -19.17 -28.42
C ILE A 31 2.10 -18.16 -27.34
N ASP A 32 2.51 -18.45 -26.10
CA ASP A 32 2.41 -17.53 -24.98
C ASP A 32 2.99 -16.21 -25.47
N ALA A 33 2.20 -15.14 -25.38
CA ALA A 33 2.67 -13.80 -25.72
C ALA A 33 3.91 -13.53 -24.86
N GLU A 34 5.10 -13.57 -25.49
CA GLU A 34 6.39 -13.52 -24.79
C GLU A 34 6.38 -12.33 -23.82
N THR A 35 6.46 -12.65 -22.52
CA THR A 35 6.57 -11.63 -21.49
C THR A 35 7.81 -10.79 -21.83
N PRO A 36 7.69 -9.45 -21.94
CA PRO A 36 8.79 -8.63 -22.39
C PRO A 36 10.00 -8.86 -21.50
N ALA A 37 11.13 -9.19 -22.13
CA ALA A 37 12.32 -9.66 -21.44
C ALA A 37 12.92 -8.62 -20.47
N CYS A 38 12.63 -7.33 -20.71
CA CYS A 38 12.85 -6.23 -19.80
C CYS A 38 11.66 -5.26 -19.86
N TRP A 39 11.03 -4.98 -18.73
CA TRP A 39 10.04 -3.90 -18.65
C TRP A 39 10.75 -2.55 -18.85
N ARG A 40 10.38 -1.85 -19.92
CA ARG A 40 10.91 -0.52 -20.30
C ARG A 40 12.42 -0.46 -20.51
N LEU A 41 12.92 -1.37 -21.35
CA LEU A 41 14.35 -1.50 -21.69
C LEU A 41 15.06 -0.17 -21.95
N SER A 42 14.50 0.70 -22.78
CA SER A 42 15.13 1.99 -23.13
C SER A 42 15.31 2.92 -21.92
N GLU A 43 14.35 2.95 -20.99
CA GLU A 43 14.45 3.75 -19.76
C GLU A 43 15.46 3.15 -18.78
N VAL A 44 15.52 1.82 -18.69
CA VAL A 44 16.53 1.11 -17.88
C VAL A 44 17.94 1.42 -18.39
N GLU A 45 18.19 1.26 -19.70
CA GLU A 45 19.48 1.56 -20.31
C GLU A 45 19.88 3.03 -20.13
N LEU A 46 18.91 3.94 -20.19
CA LEU A 46 19.15 5.36 -19.92
C LEU A 46 19.55 5.58 -18.46
N ALA A 47 18.84 4.98 -17.50
CA ALA A 47 19.17 5.09 -16.07
C ALA A 47 20.58 4.52 -15.77
N MET A 48 20.94 3.39 -16.38
CA MET A 48 22.26 2.78 -16.27
C MET A 48 23.35 3.70 -16.84
N ARG A 49 23.15 4.24 -18.04
CA ARG A 49 24.09 5.18 -18.68
C ARG A 49 24.29 6.47 -17.88
N ASN A 50 23.21 6.99 -17.29
CA ASN A 50 23.25 8.19 -16.47
C ASN A 50 23.84 7.97 -15.07
N GLY A 51 24.04 6.70 -14.66
CA GLY A 51 24.58 6.38 -13.34
C GLY A 51 23.65 6.76 -12.19
N ASP A 52 22.33 6.75 -12.40
CA ASP A 52 21.34 7.04 -11.36
C ASP A 52 21.30 5.91 -10.33
N LYS A 53 22.14 6.05 -9.29
CA LYS A 53 22.35 5.02 -8.27
C LYS A 53 21.04 4.59 -7.59
N ASN A 54 20.12 5.51 -7.34
CA ASN A 54 18.89 5.22 -6.62
C ASN A 54 17.94 4.39 -7.51
N THR A 55 17.76 4.82 -8.76
CA THR A 55 16.98 4.05 -9.74
C THR A 55 17.60 2.68 -9.97
N ILE A 56 18.93 2.58 -10.12
CA ILE A 56 19.64 1.31 -10.29
C ILE A 56 19.46 0.38 -9.08
N CYS A 57 19.54 0.91 -7.84
CA CYS A 57 19.30 0.11 -6.64
C CYS A 57 17.87 -0.44 -6.59
N ARG A 58 16.88 0.36 -6.96
CA ARG A 58 15.47 -0.10 -7.03
C ARG A 58 15.24 -1.13 -8.14
N LEU A 59 15.87 -0.95 -9.30
CA LEU A 59 15.84 -1.96 -10.38
C LEU A 59 16.43 -3.29 -9.92
N ARG A 60 17.51 -3.28 -9.13
CA ARG A 60 18.10 -4.48 -8.52
C ARG A 60 17.16 -5.16 -7.52
N LYS A 61 16.40 -4.35 -6.77
CA LYS A 61 15.44 -4.83 -5.78
C LYS A 61 14.22 -5.49 -6.43
N TYR A 62 13.54 -4.78 -7.32
CA TYR A 62 12.28 -5.26 -7.92
C TYR A 62 12.47 -6.23 -9.10
N GLN A 63 13.69 -6.30 -9.66
CA GLN A 63 14.07 -7.22 -10.74
C GLN A 63 13.01 -7.35 -11.85
N PRO A 64 12.66 -6.26 -12.55
CA PRO A 64 11.65 -6.30 -13.60
C PRO A 64 12.18 -6.89 -14.93
N PHE A 65 12.97 -7.96 -14.84
CA PHE A 65 13.68 -8.61 -15.95
C PHE A 65 13.47 -10.12 -15.91
N ASN A 66 13.37 -10.77 -17.07
CA ASN A 66 13.43 -12.23 -17.15
C ASN A 66 14.90 -12.72 -17.11
N PHE A 67 15.11 -14.04 -17.12
CA PHE A 67 16.44 -14.64 -17.08
C PHE A 67 17.32 -14.30 -18.31
N GLU A 68 16.74 -13.85 -19.43
CA GLU A 68 17.47 -13.54 -20.66
C GLU A 68 18.24 -12.21 -20.54
N TYR A 69 17.80 -11.31 -19.66
CA TYR A 69 18.45 -10.02 -19.38
C TYR A 69 19.33 -10.02 -18.13
N VAL A 70 19.79 -11.20 -17.70
CA VAL A 70 20.79 -11.35 -16.63
C VAL A 70 22.07 -10.54 -16.89
N HIS A 71 22.41 -10.24 -18.14
CA HIS A 71 23.57 -9.43 -18.52
C HIS A 71 23.38 -7.91 -18.27
N LEU A 72 22.13 -7.42 -18.20
CA LEU A 72 21.82 -6.08 -17.70
C LEU A 72 21.80 -6.02 -16.17
N LYS A 73 22.08 -7.13 -15.45
CA LYS A 73 22.37 -7.06 -14.03
C LYS A 73 23.62 -6.16 -13.88
N PRO A 74 23.47 -4.95 -13.35
CA PRO A 74 24.59 -4.02 -13.22
C PRO A 74 25.68 -4.65 -12.35
N ASP A 75 26.86 -4.94 -12.94
CA ASP A 75 28.03 -5.62 -12.32
C ASP A 75 27.82 -5.88 -10.83
N LEU A 76 27.14 -6.99 -10.56
CA LEU A 76 26.94 -7.46 -9.21
C LEU A 76 28.29 -8.04 -8.81
N SER A 77 29.11 -7.22 -8.14
CA SER A 77 29.99 -7.80 -7.13
C SER A 77 29.06 -8.59 -6.22
N SER A 78 29.13 -9.91 -6.34
CA SER A 78 28.18 -10.85 -5.78
C SER A 78 27.85 -10.49 -4.34
N PRO A 79 26.57 -10.34 -3.96
CA PRO A 79 26.20 -10.77 -2.62
C PRO A 79 26.69 -12.21 -2.53
N GLN A 80 27.49 -12.52 -1.51
CA GLN A 80 28.04 -13.86 -1.26
C GLN A 80 27.02 -14.95 -1.63
N GLU A 81 27.51 -16.01 -2.27
CA GLU A 81 26.89 -17.32 -2.44
C GLU A 81 26.15 -17.78 -1.17
N THR A 82 24.96 -17.24 -0.96
CA THR A 82 23.96 -17.67 0.01
C THR A 82 22.62 -17.91 -0.68
N ASP A 83 22.58 -17.84 -2.02
CA ASP A 83 21.57 -18.46 -2.87
C ASP A 83 21.77 -19.98 -2.97
N GLN A 84 22.08 -20.64 -1.85
CA GLN A 84 21.52 -21.98 -1.72
C GLN A 84 20.00 -21.78 -1.74
N PRO A 85 19.24 -22.52 -2.57
CA PRO A 85 17.79 -22.50 -2.47
C PRO A 85 17.48 -22.81 -1.01
N LYS A 86 17.03 -21.81 -0.25
CA LYS A 86 16.58 -22.00 1.12
C LYS A 86 15.60 -23.16 1.03
N ILE A 87 15.94 -24.27 1.68
CA ILE A 87 15.09 -25.46 1.69
C ILE A 87 13.68 -24.96 2.00
N PRO A 88 12.70 -25.15 1.10
CA PRO A 88 11.38 -24.60 1.29
C PRO A 88 10.89 -24.97 2.68
N GLU A 89 10.41 -23.98 3.42
CA GLU A 89 9.73 -24.29 4.68
C GLU A 89 8.64 -25.33 4.36
N PRO A 90 8.56 -26.43 5.11
CA PRO A 90 7.54 -27.42 4.88
C PRO A 90 6.17 -26.76 5.00
N CYS A 91 5.28 -27.03 4.03
CA CYS A 91 3.94 -26.46 4.07
C CYS A 91 3.24 -26.85 5.37
N PRO A 92 2.52 -25.91 6.00
CA PRO A 92 1.89 -26.16 7.29
C PRO A 92 0.90 -27.31 7.17
N SER A 93 1.05 -28.30 8.06
CA SER A 93 0.00 -29.29 8.27
C SER A 93 -1.10 -28.65 9.10
N LEU A 94 -2.33 -28.86 8.68
CA LEU A 94 -3.49 -28.46 9.44
C LEU A 94 -3.58 -29.25 10.77
N GLY A 95 -2.94 -30.42 10.88
CA GLY A 95 -2.81 -31.17 12.15
C GLY A 95 -4.15 -31.60 12.79
N PRO A 96 -4.11 -32.31 13.93
CA PRO A 96 -5.30 -32.77 14.65
C PRO A 96 -5.97 -31.68 15.52
N PHE A 97 -5.43 -30.45 15.55
CA PHE A 97 -5.86 -29.36 16.42
C PHE A 97 -7.08 -28.57 15.91
N PHE A 98 -7.61 -28.92 14.74
CA PHE A 98 -8.86 -28.37 14.23
C PHE A 98 -10.03 -28.87 15.06
N THR A 99 -10.40 -28.08 16.07
CA THR A 99 -11.68 -28.23 16.75
C THR A 99 -12.71 -27.35 16.06
N LYS A 100 -13.97 -27.75 16.11
CA LYS A 100 -15.09 -27.01 15.48
C LYS A 100 -15.17 -25.54 15.91
N GLY A 101 -14.67 -25.17 17.11
CA GLY A 101 -14.74 -23.81 17.64
C GLY A 101 -13.68 -22.82 17.15
N ASN A 102 -12.55 -23.29 16.59
CA ASN A 102 -11.43 -22.42 16.20
C ASN A 102 -11.00 -22.57 14.73
N PHE A 103 -11.73 -23.36 13.94
CA PHE A 103 -11.36 -23.75 12.59
C PHE A 103 -11.04 -22.56 11.67
N TYR A 104 -11.99 -21.63 11.50
CA TYR A 104 -11.82 -20.54 10.53
C TYR A 104 -10.75 -19.54 10.96
N SER A 105 -10.67 -19.21 12.24
CA SER A 105 -9.66 -18.27 12.75
C SER A 105 -8.24 -18.82 12.60
N LEU A 106 -8.04 -20.13 12.84
CA LEU A 106 -6.75 -20.77 12.62
C LEU A 106 -6.41 -20.86 11.13
N LEU A 107 -7.38 -21.21 10.28
CA LEU A 107 -7.18 -21.28 8.84
C LEU A 107 -6.82 -19.91 8.25
N GLU A 108 -7.56 -18.86 8.62
CA GLU A 108 -7.26 -17.49 8.22
C GLU A 108 -5.86 -17.07 8.68
N TYR A 109 -5.49 -17.39 9.93
CA TYR A 109 -4.16 -17.09 10.45
C TYR A 109 -3.05 -17.74 9.62
N VAL A 110 -3.15 -19.06 9.35
CA VAL A 110 -2.15 -19.81 8.58
C VAL A 110 -2.04 -19.27 7.14
N ILE A 111 -3.18 -19.03 6.48
CA ILE A 111 -3.20 -18.49 5.11
C ILE A 111 -2.56 -17.10 5.08
N MET A 112 -2.92 -16.24 6.03
CA MET A 112 -2.37 -14.90 6.10
C MET A 112 -0.89 -14.87 6.50
N ASP A 113 -0.43 -15.82 7.30
CA ASP A 113 1.00 -15.98 7.62
C ASP A 113 1.80 -16.35 6.38
N LEU A 114 1.36 -17.37 5.63
CA LEU A 114 1.97 -17.76 4.37
C LEU A 114 1.99 -16.61 3.36
N PHE A 115 0.88 -15.89 3.22
CA PHE A 115 0.79 -14.73 2.34
C PHE A 115 1.84 -13.66 2.69
N ARG A 116 2.00 -13.34 3.97
CA ARG A 116 2.94 -12.32 4.45
C ARG A 116 4.41 -12.72 4.32
N LYS A 117 4.71 -14.00 4.15
CA LYS A 117 6.07 -14.48 3.88
C LYS A 117 6.52 -14.21 2.45
N VAL A 118 5.60 -13.95 1.53
CA VAL A 118 5.94 -13.57 0.15
C VAL A 118 6.44 -12.13 0.13
N PRO A 119 7.69 -11.88 -0.28
CA PRO A 119 8.24 -10.53 -0.40
C PRO A 119 7.42 -9.67 -1.37
N PHE A 120 7.38 -8.37 -1.13
CA PHE A 120 6.64 -7.44 -2.00
C PHE A 120 7.19 -7.41 -3.42
N GLU A 121 8.51 -7.57 -3.58
CA GLU A 121 9.20 -7.63 -4.86
C GLU A 121 8.70 -8.76 -5.74
N ASP A 122 8.38 -9.91 -5.13
CA ASP A 122 7.85 -11.06 -5.85
C ASP A 122 6.39 -10.83 -6.29
N TRP A 123 5.62 -10.03 -5.54
CA TRP A 123 4.32 -9.57 -6.03
C TRP A 123 4.43 -8.61 -7.21
N VAL A 124 5.45 -7.74 -7.22
CA VAL A 124 5.75 -6.86 -8.37
C VAL A 124 6.15 -7.69 -9.59
N GLN A 125 7.03 -8.68 -9.43
CA GLN A 125 7.42 -9.59 -10.50
C GLN A 125 6.22 -10.39 -11.03
N LYS A 126 5.37 -10.93 -10.15
CA LYS A 126 4.13 -11.63 -10.56
C LYS A 126 3.19 -10.70 -11.35
N ALA A 127 3.10 -9.42 -10.98
CA ALA A 127 2.31 -8.43 -11.73
C ALA A 127 2.88 -8.10 -13.12
N LEU A 128 4.18 -8.33 -13.34
CA LEU A 128 4.83 -8.25 -14.66
C LEU A 128 4.65 -9.52 -15.51
N GLY A 129 3.96 -10.56 -14.99
CA GLY A 129 3.80 -11.85 -15.66
C GLY A 129 4.89 -12.86 -15.35
N LEU A 130 5.85 -12.53 -14.48
CA LEU A 130 6.90 -13.47 -14.05
C LEU A 130 6.36 -14.49 -13.04
N SER A 131 7.09 -15.59 -12.86
CA SER A 131 6.74 -16.66 -11.91
C SER A 131 7.77 -16.78 -10.78
N PRO A 132 7.80 -15.82 -9.83
CA PRO A 132 8.75 -15.85 -8.73
C PRO A 132 8.48 -17.04 -7.82
N TRP A 133 9.56 -17.66 -7.35
CA TRP A 133 9.50 -18.92 -6.60
C TRP A 133 8.65 -18.84 -5.33
N SER A 134 8.68 -17.71 -4.60
CA SER A 134 7.91 -17.54 -3.36
C SER A 134 6.39 -17.55 -3.61
N VAL A 135 5.92 -16.96 -4.72
CA VAL A 135 4.51 -16.98 -5.13
C VAL A 135 4.13 -18.39 -5.59
N MET A 136 4.99 -19.07 -6.36
CA MET A 136 4.74 -20.47 -6.72
C MET A 136 4.69 -21.39 -5.49
N HIS A 137 5.55 -21.15 -4.50
CA HIS A 137 5.56 -21.88 -3.24
C HIS A 137 4.30 -21.60 -2.40
N LEU A 138 3.83 -20.34 -2.37
CA LEU A 138 2.55 -19.98 -1.78
C LEU A 138 1.40 -20.75 -2.42
N GLU A 139 1.32 -20.76 -3.75
CA GLU A 139 0.31 -21.53 -4.51
C GLU A 139 0.36 -23.01 -4.14
N TYR A 140 1.57 -23.60 -4.09
CA TYR A 140 1.78 -24.98 -3.67
C TYR A 140 1.24 -25.25 -2.26
N CYS A 141 1.58 -24.41 -1.27
CA CYS A 141 1.08 -24.57 0.08
C CYS A 141 -0.44 -24.36 0.18
N TYR A 142 -1.02 -23.43 -0.58
CA TYR A 142 -2.47 -23.27 -0.65
C TYR A 142 -3.16 -24.52 -1.23
N ARG A 143 -2.59 -25.17 -2.26
CA ARG A 143 -3.08 -26.46 -2.77
C ARG A 143 -3.00 -27.55 -1.70
N PHE A 144 -1.89 -27.63 -0.98
CA PHE A 144 -1.69 -28.60 0.09
C PHE A 144 -2.69 -28.44 1.24
N ILE A 145 -2.95 -27.20 1.66
CA ILE A 145 -3.96 -26.85 2.65
C ILE A 145 -5.37 -27.22 2.14
N CYS A 146 -5.67 -26.88 0.88
CA CYS A 146 -6.95 -27.20 0.26
C CYS A 146 -7.20 -28.72 0.24
N TYR A 147 -6.19 -29.53 -0.08
CA TYR A 147 -6.28 -30.99 -0.06
C TYR A 147 -6.53 -31.55 1.35
N GLN A 148 -5.81 -31.05 2.36
CA GLN A 148 -6.03 -31.44 3.75
C GLN A 148 -7.46 -31.07 4.20
N LEU A 149 -7.95 -29.90 3.79
CA LEU A 149 -9.28 -29.44 4.12
C LEU A 149 -10.37 -30.27 3.43
N HIS A 150 -10.20 -30.58 2.15
CA HIS A 150 -11.12 -31.46 1.41
C HIS A 150 -11.23 -32.82 2.12
N SER A 151 -10.10 -33.40 2.50
CA SER A 151 -10.06 -34.67 3.23
C SER A 151 -10.77 -34.59 4.59
N PHE A 152 -10.61 -33.47 5.31
CA PHE A 152 -11.30 -33.23 6.57
C PHE A 152 -12.82 -33.11 6.37
N ILE A 153 -13.28 -32.27 5.43
CA ILE A 153 -14.70 -32.02 5.18
C ILE A 153 -15.42 -33.30 4.75
N HIS A 154 -14.84 -34.07 3.83
CA HIS A 154 -15.52 -35.22 3.23
C HIS A 154 -15.40 -36.52 4.03
N TYR A 155 -14.33 -36.71 4.81
CA TYR A 155 -14.10 -37.98 5.52
C TYR A 155 -14.18 -37.89 7.04
N ARG A 156 -14.07 -36.70 7.64
CA ARG A 156 -13.98 -36.53 9.10
C ARG A 156 -15.04 -35.62 9.70
N CYS A 157 -15.63 -34.73 8.90
CA CYS A 157 -16.60 -33.77 9.40
C CYS A 157 -18.01 -34.37 9.36
N GLY A 158 -18.66 -34.45 10.53
CA GLY A 158 -20.09 -34.83 10.63
C GLY A 158 -21.05 -33.68 10.28
N GLU A 159 -20.54 -32.48 10.05
CA GLU A 159 -21.35 -31.36 9.53
C GLU A 159 -21.54 -31.50 8.03
N GLY A 160 -22.74 -31.17 7.55
CA GLY A 160 -22.99 -31.10 6.11
C GLY A 160 -22.10 -30.05 5.45
N ILE A 161 -21.61 -30.38 4.25
CA ILE A 161 -20.77 -29.53 3.37
C ILE A 161 -21.34 -28.10 3.23
N GLU A 162 -22.66 -27.93 3.34
CA GLU A 162 -23.33 -26.63 3.20
C GLU A 162 -22.92 -25.60 4.24
N GLY A 163 -22.58 -26.00 5.47
CA GLY A 163 -22.05 -25.07 6.48
C GLY A 163 -20.74 -24.42 6.05
N PHE A 164 -19.84 -25.21 5.45
CA PHE A 164 -18.56 -24.71 4.93
C PHE A 164 -18.74 -23.80 3.73
N LYS A 165 -19.67 -24.13 2.82
CA LYS A 165 -20.00 -23.26 1.68
C LYS A 165 -20.57 -21.92 2.12
N GLN A 166 -21.48 -21.91 3.10
CA GLN A 166 -22.03 -20.66 3.64
C GLN A 166 -20.93 -19.79 4.27
N ASN A 167 -20.01 -20.39 5.02
CA ASN A 167 -18.88 -19.66 5.58
C ASN A 167 -17.93 -19.15 4.50
N ALA A 168 -17.67 -19.90 3.43
CA ALA A 168 -16.87 -19.42 2.30
C ALA A 168 -17.47 -18.16 1.64
N LEU A 169 -18.80 -18.06 1.56
CA LEU A 169 -19.49 -16.86 1.06
C LEU A 169 -19.33 -15.66 2.00
N ILE A 170 -19.31 -15.87 3.32
CA ILE A 170 -19.03 -14.79 4.28
C ILE A 170 -17.58 -14.33 4.13
N LEU A 171 -16.66 -15.30 4.03
CA LEU A 171 -15.23 -15.08 3.90
C LEU A 171 -14.83 -14.40 2.59
N SER A 172 -15.61 -14.50 1.50
CA SER A 172 -15.24 -13.87 0.23
C SER A 172 -15.09 -12.35 0.34
N TRP A 173 -15.76 -11.74 1.31
CA TRP A 173 -15.71 -10.30 1.57
C TRP A 173 -14.55 -9.89 2.47
N THR A 174 -14.08 -10.78 3.34
CA THR A 174 -13.06 -10.50 4.35
C THR A 174 -11.70 -11.09 4.03
N ASN A 175 -11.65 -12.24 3.37
CA ASN A 175 -10.44 -12.99 3.02
C ASN A 175 -10.71 -13.91 1.79
N PRO A 176 -10.51 -13.41 0.56
CA PRO A 176 -10.81 -14.14 -0.67
C PRO A 176 -9.92 -15.37 -0.85
N PHE A 177 -8.69 -15.37 -0.31
CA PHE A 177 -7.81 -16.55 -0.35
C PHE A 177 -8.38 -17.70 0.48
N THR A 178 -8.80 -17.40 1.71
CA THR A 178 -9.44 -18.38 2.59
C THR A 178 -10.76 -18.86 1.99
N SER A 179 -11.58 -17.94 1.49
CA SER A 179 -12.82 -18.28 0.78
C SER A 179 -12.57 -19.22 -0.40
N SER A 180 -11.55 -18.93 -1.23
CA SER A 180 -11.21 -19.77 -2.38
C SER A 180 -10.76 -21.17 -1.95
N ILE A 181 -9.89 -21.27 -0.94
CA ILE A 181 -9.45 -22.56 -0.38
C ILE A 181 -10.63 -23.37 0.16
N VAL A 182 -11.50 -22.76 0.97
CA VAL A 182 -12.67 -23.46 1.54
C VAL A 182 -13.64 -23.91 0.45
N ARG A 183 -13.93 -23.03 -0.52
CA ARG A 183 -14.83 -23.33 -1.64
C ARG A 183 -14.30 -24.48 -2.50
N ASN A 184 -13.01 -24.47 -2.83
CA ASN A 184 -12.37 -25.54 -3.58
C ASN A 184 -12.33 -26.85 -2.78
N ALA A 185 -12.12 -26.78 -1.46
CA ALA A 185 -12.15 -27.96 -0.61
C ALA A 185 -13.56 -28.58 -0.45
N CYS A 186 -14.62 -27.84 -0.73
CA CYS A 186 -16.01 -28.33 -0.69
C CYS A 186 -16.46 -29.01 -2.00
N THR A 187 -15.63 -29.03 -3.05
CA THR A 187 -16.01 -29.67 -4.32
C THR A 187 -15.97 -31.18 -4.17
N ARG A 188 -16.94 -31.89 -4.76
CA ARG A 188 -17.00 -33.37 -4.68
C ARG A 188 -15.83 -34.08 -5.40
N ILE A 189 -15.29 -33.43 -6.42
CA ILE A 189 -14.14 -33.89 -7.18
C ILE A 189 -13.06 -32.84 -6.99
N PHE A 190 -11.91 -33.25 -6.45
CA PHE A 190 -10.80 -32.35 -6.27
C PHE A 190 -10.18 -32.07 -7.65
N PRO A 191 -10.12 -30.80 -8.10
CA PRO A 191 -9.54 -30.48 -9.40
C PRO A 191 -8.07 -30.92 -9.46
N SER A 192 -7.62 -31.42 -10.62
CA SER A 192 -6.18 -31.63 -10.87
C SER A 192 -5.41 -30.31 -10.87
N HIS A 193 -6.08 -29.22 -11.22
CA HIS A 193 -5.54 -27.86 -11.21
C HIS A 193 -6.44 -26.94 -10.40
N ILE A 194 -5.91 -26.42 -9.29
CA ILE A 194 -6.52 -25.32 -8.53
C ILE A 194 -5.70 -24.07 -8.84
N GLU A 195 -6.36 -23.09 -9.43
CA GLU A 195 -5.82 -21.76 -9.65
C GLU A 195 -6.24 -20.84 -8.51
N PHE A 196 -5.29 -20.07 -7.99
CA PHE A 196 -5.54 -19.07 -6.98
C PHE A 196 -5.49 -17.69 -7.61
N ASP A 197 -6.59 -16.96 -7.43
CA ASP A 197 -6.72 -15.62 -7.97
C ASP A 197 -6.01 -14.59 -7.07
N PHE A 198 -4.90 -14.05 -7.58
CA PHE A 198 -4.15 -12.95 -6.95
C PHE A 198 -4.39 -11.59 -7.62
N THR A 199 -5.36 -11.47 -8.52
CA THR A 199 -5.65 -10.23 -9.28
C THR A 199 -5.92 -9.03 -8.39
N SER A 200 -6.47 -9.25 -7.18
CA SER A 200 -6.65 -8.20 -6.17
C SER A 200 -5.36 -7.50 -5.76
N ILE A 201 -4.18 -8.10 -6.01
CA ILE A 201 -2.85 -7.51 -5.77
C ILE A 201 -2.17 -7.21 -7.10
N THR A 202 -2.15 -8.18 -8.02
CA THR A 202 -1.35 -8.06 -9.24
C THR A 202 -1.91 -7.03 -10.20
N ALA A 203 -3.25 -6.91 -10.36
CA ALA A 203 -3.82 -5.93 -11.28
C ALA A 203 -3.55 -4.48 -10.85
N PRO A 204 -3.76 -4.07 -9.57
CA PRO A 204 -3.38 -2.72 -9.14
C PRO A 204 -1.88 -2.42 -9.27
N LEU A 205 -1.00 -3.41 -9.08
CA LEU A 205 0.44 -3.24 -9.29
C LEU A 205 0.78 -3.10 -10.78
N GLN A 206 0.10 -3.87 -11.63
CA GLN A 206 0.23 -3.76 -13.09
C GLN A 206 -0.17 -2.36 -13.56
N ASP A 207 -1.25 -1.78 -13.03
CA ASP A 207 -1.65 -0.40 -13.33
C ASP A 207 -0.55 0.62 -12.99
N VAL A 208 0.19 0.41 -11.89
CA VAL A 208 1.34 1.25 -11.51
C VAL A 208 2.50 1.08 -12.49
N LEU A 209 2.81 -0.16 -12.88
CA LEU A 209 3.87 -0.49 -13.83
C LEU A 209 3.56 -0.01 -15.26
N SER A 210 2.28 0.08 -15.62
CA SER A 210 1.82 0.54 -16.93
C SER A 210 1.55 2.06 -16.99
N SER A 211 1.83 2.82 -15.92
CA SER A 211 1.58 4.27 -15.89
C SER A 211 2.45 5.03 -16.91
N GLN A 212 2.13 6.28 -17.26
CA GLN A 212 3.00 7.07 -18.17
C GLN A 212 4.16 7.77 -17.44
N ASP A 213 4.34 7.49 -16.14
CA ASP A 213 5.41 8.08 -15.34
C ASP A 213 6.77 7.52 -15.78
N ASN A 214 7.84 8.27 -15.54
CA ASN A 214 9.19 7.76 -15.76
C ASN A 214 9.52 6.63 -14.79
N ILE A 215 10.48 5.78 -15.17
CA ILE A 215 10.88 4.60 -14.39
C ILE A 215 11.25 4.93 -12.93
N SER A 216 11.92 6.05 -12.68
CA SER A 216 12.31 6.46 -11.33
C SER A 216 11.09 6.73 -10.45
N ALA A 217 10.10 7.47 -10.95
CA ALA A 217 8.86 7.76 -10.25
C ALA A 217 8.05 6.49 -9.95
N ILE A 218 7.99 5.54 -10.89
CA ILE A 218 7.32 4.25 -10.68
C ILE A 218 8.02 3.45 -9.57
N LEU A 219 9.34 3.33 -9.62
CA LEU A 219 10.12 2.59 -8.62
C LEU A 219 10.04 3.23 -7.23
N GLN A 220 10.06 4.57 -7.14
CA GLN A 220 9.80 5.30 -5.90
C GLN A 220 8.40 5.00 -5.36
N ARG A 221 7.40 4.92 -6.23
CA ARG A 221 6.03 4.58 -5.83
C ARG A 221 5.94 3.15 -5.31
N LEU A 222 6.69 2.20 -5.90
CA LEU A 222 6.76 0.83 -5.39
C LEU A 222 7.34 0.77 -3.97
N ASP A 223 8.39 1.53 -3.66
CA ASP A 223 8.93 1.60 -2.28
C ASP A 223 7.88 2.11 -1.27
N ALA A 224 7.13 3.14 -1.64
CA ALA A 224 6.02 3.62 -0.81
C ALA A 224 4.92 2.56 -0.63
N LEU A 225 4.62 1.78 -1.68
CA LEU A 225 3.62 0.72 -1.64
C LEU A 225 4.06 -0.50 -0.84
N GLU A 226 5.36 -0.81 -0.81
CA GLU A 226 5.90 -1.87 0.03
C GLU A 226 5.62 -1.61 1.52
N VAL A 227 5.83 -0.37 1.99
CA VAL A 227 5.50 0.02 3.37
C VAL A 227 4.02 -0.24 3.65
N ARG A 228 3.15 0.12 2.70
CA ARG A 228 1.70 -0.11 2.82
C ARG A 228 1.37 -1.61 2.83
N PHE A 229 2.04 -2.41 2.01
CA PHE A 229 1.87 -3.84 1.90
C PHE A 229 2.15 -4.56 3.23
N HIS A 230 3.15 -4.12 3.97
CA HIS A 230 3.49 -4.75 5.25
C HIS A 230 2.58 -4.35 6.42
N ARG A 231 1.64 -3.42 6.25
CA ARG A 231 0.74 -3.01 7.35
C ARG A 231 -0.39 -4.03 7.59
N PRO A 232 -0.61 -4.48 8.84
CA PRO A 232 -1.67 -5.43 9.17
C PRO A 232 -3.10 -4.99 8.82
N SER A 233 -3.36 -3.68 8.75
CA SER A 233 -4.69 -3.10 8.57
C SER A 233 -4.97 -2.51 7.17
N SER A 234 -4.03 -2.63 6.23
CA SER A 234 -4.15 -1.98 4.91
C SER A 234 -4.97 -2.77 3.89
N PHE A 235 -5.14 -4.08 4.09
CA PHE A 235 -5.82 -4.95 3.13
C PHE A 235 -7.32 -5.00 3.38
N ARG A 236 -8.06 -4.23 2.57
CA ARG A 236 -9.46 -4.51 2.29
C ARG A 236 -9.52 -5.34 1.02
N TRP A 237 -9.43 -6.65 1.17
CA TRP A 237 -9.38 -7.58 0.04
C TRP A 237 -10.50 -7.39 -0.98
N SER A 238 -11.69 -7.01 -0.52
CA SER A 238 -12.84 -6.71 -1.38
C SER A 238 -12.60 -5.60 -2.40
N TRP A 239 -11.64 -4.70 -2.17
CA TRP A 239 -11.40 -3.49 -2.97
C TRP A 239 -10.05 -3.51 -3.71
N GLY A 240 -9.30 -4.61 -3.62
CA GLY A 240 -7.95 -4.71 -4.15
C GLY A 240 -6.92 -3.90 -3.36
N PHE A 241 -5.66 -4.09 -3.72
CA PHE A 241 -4.53 -3.38 -3.14
C PHE A 241 -4.56 -1.91 -3.59
N ASN A 242 -4.76 -1.00 -2.64
CA ASN A 242 -4.85 0.43 -2.94
C ASN A 242 -3.46 1.00 -3.27
N THR A 243 -3.26 1.38 -4.52
CA THR A 243 -1.99 1.96 -5.00
C THR A 243 -1.93 3.48 -4.99
N ALA A 244 -2.96 4.17 -4.49
CA ALA A 244 -3.00 5.63 -4.46
C ALA A 244 -2.01 6.22 -3.45
N THR A 245 -1.14 7.12 -3.92
CA THR A 245 -0.08 7.80 -3.14
C THR A 245 -0.20 9.33 -3.22
N PRO A 246 -1.36 9.92 -2.86
CA PRO A 246 -1.65 11.33 -3.13
C PRO A 246 -0.67 12.32 -2.47
N LEU A 247 -0.15 12.02 -1.28
CA LEU A 247 0.87 12.88 -0.65
C LEU A 247 2.17 12.90 -1.46
N MET A 248 2.61 11.74 -1.95
CA MET A 248 3.81 11.61 -2.76
C MET A 248 3.68 12.41 -4.06
N CYS A 249 2.57 12.26 -4.80
CA CYS A 249 2.29 13.03 -6.01
C CYS A 249 2.36 14.54 -5.74
N ARG A 250 1.71 15.01 -4.66
CA ARG A 250 1.75 16.43 -4.28
C ARG A 250 3.16 16.92 -3.91
N LEU A 251 3.95 16.10 -3.22
CA LEU A 251 5.34 16.45 -2.91
C LEU A 251 6.25 16.44 -4.14
N CYS A 252 5.89 15.69 -5.18
CA CYS A 252 6.60 15.68 -6.46
C CYS A 252 6.28 16.94 -7.28
N GLU A 253 5.00 17.32 -7.35
CA GLU A 253 4.49 18.35 -8.26
C GLU A 253 4.46 19.76 -7.66
N GLU A 254 4.24 19.88 -6.35
CA GLU A 254 4.05 21.15 -5.66
C GLU A 254 5.26 21.51 -4.78
N LYS A 255 5.47 22.82 -4.58
CA LYS A 255 6.35 23.31 -3.52
C LYS A 255 5.82 22.94 -2.13
N VAL A 256 6.71 22.62 -1.20
CA VAL A 256 6.35 22.12 0.14
C VAL A 256 5.48 23.11 0.92
N GLU A 257 5.68 24.41 0.73
CA GLU A 257 4.89 25.48 1.32
C GLU A 257 3.44 25.47 0.83
N ASN A 258 3.23 25.22 -0.45
CA ASN A 258 1.89 25.12 -1.04
C ASN A 258 1.17 23.88 -0.50
N VAL A 259 1.88 22.76 -0.37
CA VAL A 259 1.36 21.54 0.24
C VAL A 259 0.90 21.80 1.67
N ALA A 260 1.77 22.38 2.51
CA ALA A 260 1.48 22.67 3.91
C ALA A 260 0.34 23.68 4.08
N ALA A 261 0.29 24.72 3.25
CA ALA A 261 -0.76 25.73 3.33
C ALA A 261 -2.12 25.19 2.89
N SER A 262 -2.18 24.45 1.77
CA SER A 262 -3.40 23.79 1.31
C SER A 262 -3.94 22.83 2.38
N MET A 263 -3.06 22.02 2.99
CA MET A 263 -3.44 21.14 4.09
C MET A 263 -3.94 21.91 5.32
N THR A 264 -3.26 22.98 5.70
CA THR A 264 -3.66 23.82 6.84
C THR A 264 -5.00 24.52 6.60
N HIS A 265 -5.26 24.98 5.38
CA HIS A 265 -6.54 25.57 5.01
C HIS A 265 -7.68 24.55 5.08
N TYR A 266 -7.43 23.34 4.59
CA TYR A 266 -8.38 22.24 4.70
C TYR A 266 -8.63 21.87 6.17
N ASP A 267 -7.58 21.69 6.96
CA ASP A 267 -7.68 21.31 8.37
C ASP A 267 -8.44 22.39 9.16
N LEU A 268 -8.17 23.67 8.90
CA LEU A 268 -8.93 24.78 9.50
C LEU A 268 -10.43 24.67 9.20
N LYS A 269 -10.83 24.37 7.96
CA LYS A 269 -12.23 24.14 7.61
C LYS A 269 -12.84 22.98 8.40
N GLN A 270 -12.09 21.90 8.61
CA GLN A 270 -12.56 20.78 9.43
C GLN A 270 -12.64 21.14 10.92
N PHE A 271 -11.71 21.92 11.44
CA PHE A 271 -11.74 22.37 12.84
C PHE A 271 -12.98 23.21 13.16
N HIS A 272 -13.47 24.03 12.21
CA HIS A 272 -14.70 24.82 12.39
C HIS A 272 -15.96 23.97 12.61
N ARG A 273 -15.92 22.67 12.30
CA ARG A 273 -17.03 21.73 12.50
C ARG A 273 -16.96 21.02 13.86
N ILE A 274 -15.89 21.22 14.64
CA ILE A 274 -15.78 20.67 16.00
C ILE A 274 -16.77 21.38 16.92
N THR A 275 -17.55 20.59 17.65
CA THR A 275 -18.49 21.07 18.66
C THR A 275 -18.03 20.65 20.06
N GLN A 276 -18.44 21.41 21.08
CA GLN A 276 -18.10 21.08 22.47
C GLN A 276 -18.75 19.74 22.89
N SER A 277 -20.02 19.52 22.54
CA SER A 277 -20.70 18.24 22.77
C SER A 277 -19.99 17.08 22.08
N GLY A 278 -19.51 17.27 20.85
CA GLY A 278 -18.73 16.29 20.11
C GLY A 278 -17.41 15.89 20.78
N ILE A 279 -16.76 16.80 21.51
CA ILE A 279 -15.55 16.49 22.30
C ILE A 279 -15.89 15.57 23.49
N TYR A 280 -16.95 15.91 24.23
CA TYR A 280 -17.38 15.15 25.40
C TYR A 280 -17.91 13.76 25.04
N GLN A 281 -18.82 13.70 24.07
CA GLN A 281 -19.56 12.48 23.73
C GLN A 281 -18.85 11.64 22.65
N GLY A 282 -17.98 12.25 21.85
CA GLY A 282 -17.36 11.62 20.69
C GLY A 282 -18.33 11.54 19.52
N ASP A 283 -18.28 12.55 18.64
CA ASP A 283 -19.08 12.54 17.41
C ASP A 283 -18.34 11.90 16.21
N THR A 284 -19.09 11.72 15.12
CA THR A 284 -18.57 11.17 13.86
C THR A 284 -17.52 12.09 13.23
N HIS A 285 -17.57 13.40 13.49
CA HIS A 285 -16.63 14.37 12.95
C HIS A 285 -15.26 14.30 13.62
N LEU A 286 -15.21 14.20 14.94
CA LEU A 286 -13.99 14.00 15.70
C LEU A 286 -13.32 12.67 15.32
N SER A 287 -14.13 11.63 15.13
CA SER A 287 -13.67 10.33 14.60
C SER A 287 -13.13 10.46 13.17
N SER A 288 -13.74 11.31 12.33
CA SER A 288 -13.25 11.61 10.99
C SER A 288 -11.90 12.33 10.99
N LEU A 289 -11.70 13.29 11.91
CA LEU A 289 -10.41 13.95 12.11
C LEU A 289 -9.35 12.95 12.59
N GLY A 290 -9.67 12.09 13.57
CA GLY A 290 -8.75 11.03 14.00
C GLY A 290 -8.31 10.12 12.85
N ARG A 291 -9.26 9.66 12.01
CA ARG A 291 -8.96 8.88 10.80
C ARG A 291 -8.06 9.64 9.82
N ARG A 292 -8.36 10.91 9.55
CA ARG A 292 -7.54 11.75 8.65
C ARG A 292 -6.12 11.92 9.17
N TRP A 293 -5.94 12.14 10.47
CA TRP A 293 -4.62 12.24 11.10
C TRP A 293 -3.83 10.94 10.90
N ASN A 294 -4.46 9.78 11.14
CA ASN A 294 -3.85 8.48 10.91
C ASN A 294 -3.48 8.27 9.43
N THR A 295 -4.39 8.60 8.50
CA THR A 295 -4.12 8.50 7.06
C THR A 295 -2.94 9.38 6.63
N LEU A 296 -2.83 10.59 7.18
CA LEU A 296 -1.69 11.45 6.90
C LEU A 296 -0.39 10.86 7.47
N SER A 297 -0.41 10.39 8.72
CA SER A 297 0.75 9.73 9.34
C SER A 297 1.23 8.53 8.53
N GLN A 298 0.30 7.70 8.04
CA GLN A 298 0.60 6.54 7.19
C GLN A 298 1.15 6.96 5.83
N ALA A 299 0.57 7.97 5.19
CA ALA A 299 1.10 8.48 3.91
C ALA A 299 2.52 9.06 4.08
N VAL A 300 2.82 9.67 5.23
CA VAL A 300 4.16 10.19 5.53
C VAL A 300 5.15 9.05 5.76
N GLU A 301 4.76 8.00 6.47
CA GLU A 301 5.57 6.79 6.65
C GLU A 301 5.92 6.15 5.29
N GLU A 302 4.95 6.04 4.38
CA GLU A 302 5.15 5.55 3.00
C GLU A 302 6.14 6.43 2.23
N CYS A 303 5.94 7.75 2.24
CA CYS A 303 6.85 8.68 1.56
C CYS A 303 8.26 8.67 2.18
N ALA A 304 8.40 8.42 3.48
CA ALA A 304 9.68 8.43 4.18
C ALA A 304 10.58 7.24 3.79
N ALA A 305 10.01 6.14 3.30
CA ALA A 305 10.78 5.04 2.72
C ALA A 305 11.46 5.41 1.39
N VAL A 306 11.08 6.55 0.80
CA VAL A 306 11.68 7.07 -0.43
C VAL A 306 12.60 8.24 -0.07
N GLU A 307 13.91 8.02 -0.16
CA GLU A 307 14.96 8.96 0.29
C GLU A 307 14.74 10.39 -0.25
N GLU A 308 14.34 10.51 -1.51
CA GLU A 308 14.11 11.77 -2.21
C GLU A 308 13.04 12.66 -1.57
N TYR A 309 12.15 12.09 -0.74
CA TYR A 309 11.09 12.83 -0.05
C TYR A 309 11.40 13.16 1.41
N GLN A 310 12.44 12.58 2.01
CA GLN A 310 12.72 12.71 3.44
C GLN A 310 12.95 14.18 3.86
N GLU A 311 13.76 14.93 3.12
CA GLU A 311 13.99 16.35 3.44
C GLU A 311 12.75 17.22 3.19
N LYS A 312 11.92 16.90 2.18
CA LYS A 312 10.63 17.58 1.96
C LYS A 312 9.67 17.36 3.14
N LEU A 313 9.67 16.16 3.72
CA LEU A 313 8.88 15.85 4.92
C LEU A 313 9.40 16.59 6.16
N VAL A 314 10.71 16.70 6.33
CA VAL A 314 11.32 17.53 7.39
C VAL A 314 10.90 18.99 7.24
N GLU A 315 10.93 19.51 6.01
CA GLU A 315 10.50 20.86 5.68
C GLU A 315 9.00 21.07 5.97
N LEU A 316 8.13 20.11 5.64
CA LEU A 316 6.72 20.14 6.03
C LEU A 316 6.54 20.33 7.54
N VAL A 317 7.30 19.60 8.38
CA VAL A 317 7.21 19.75 9.84
C VAL A 317 7.58 21.18 10.27
N VAL A 318 8.64 21.74 9.70
CA VAL A 318 9.07 23.12 10.00
C VAL A 318 8.01 24.14 9.60
N ILE A 319 7.45 24.00 8.40
CA ILE A 319 6.41 24.91 7.90
C ILE A 319 5.12 24.76 8.71
N PHE A 320 4.66 23.55 9.03
CA PHE A 320 3.49 23.36 9.87
C PHE A 320 3.66 23.96 11.27
N LYS A 321 4.86 23.86 11.85
CA LYS A 321 5.18 24.52 13.12
C LYS A 321 5.07 26.04 13.00
N PHE A 322 5.59 26.63 11.93
CA PHE A 322 5.47 28.07 11.65
C PHE A 322 4.00 28.49 11.46
N LEU A 323 3.25 27.71 10.68
CA LEU A 323 1.81 27.90 10.48
C LEU A 323 0.99 27.61 11.74
N ARG A 324 1.60 27.12 12.83
CA ARG A 324 0.90 26.68 14.04
C ARG A 324 -0.19 25.63 13.76
N ASN A 325 0.04 24.78 12.75
CA ASN A 325 -0.78 23.60 12.48
C ASN A 325 -0.15 22.38 13.17
N PHE A 326 -0.27 22.32 14.49
CA PHE A 326 0.26 21.22 15.30
C PHE A 326 -0.47 19.89 15.05
N TYR A 327 -1.71 19.95 14.57
CA TYR A 327 -2.47 18.79 14.13
C TYR A 327 -1.76 18.04 12.99
N SER A 328 -1.49 18.70 11.85
CA SER A 328 -0.77 18.06 10.74
C SER A 328 0.72 17.87 11.04
N MET A 329 1.35 18.79 11.79
CA MET A 329 2.75 18.62 12.22
C MET A 329 2.97 17.32 13.00
N SER A 330 2.08 16.99 13.95
CA SER A 330 2.19 15.77 14.76
C SER A 330 1.96 14.50 13.93
N ALA A 331 1.06 14.53 12.94
CA ALA A 331 0.87 13.41 12.01
C ALA A 331 2.14 13.14 11.19
N VAL A 332 2.77 14.20 10.67
CA VAL A 332 4.02 14.06 9.91
C VAL A 332 5.16 13.54 10.81
N LEU A 333 5.30 14.08 12.02
CA LEU A 333 6.28 13.57 12.99
C LEU A 333 6.05 12.10 13.34
N GLN A 334 4.79 11.69 13.54
CA GLN A 334 4.45 10.30 13.83
C GLN A 334 4.84 9.39 12.66
N GLY A 335 4.52 9.78 11.42
CA GLY A 335 4.87 9.02 10.23
C GLY A 335 6.38 8.87 10.05
N LEU A 336 7.14 9.96 10.23
CA LEU A 336 8.61 9.92 10.19
C LEU A 336 9.18 9.02 11.28
N SER A 337 8.62 9.09 12.50
CA SER A 337 9.05 8.23 13.61
C SER A 337 8.72 6.75 13.36
N ALA A 338 7.58 6.45 12.74
CA ALA A 338 7.19 5.08 12.40
C ALA A 338 8.12 4.48 11.34
N ALA A 339 8.55 5.29 10.36
CA ALA A 339 9.55 4.91 9.38
C ALA A 339 10.99 4.81 9.95
N GLY A 340 11.19 5.04 11.26
CA GLY A 340 12.51 5.04 11.88
C GLY A 340 13.41 6.21 11.46
N PHE A 341 12.88 7.21 10.76
CA PHE A 341 13.66 8.33 10.25
C PHE A 341 14.03 9.31 11.35
N GLN A 342 15.33 9.64 11.45
CA GLN A 342 15.86 10.57 12.43
C GLN A 342 16.52 11.76 11.76
N SER A 343 15.98 12.96 11.99
CA SER A 343 16.59 14.21 11.54
C SER A 343 17.05 15.07 12.72
N ARG A 344 18.29 15.57 12.65
CA ARG A 344 18.83 16.52 13.63
C ARG A 344 17.98 17.79 13.73
N ARG A 345 17.41 18.24 12.60
CA ARG A 345 16.53 19.42 12.49
C ARG A 345 15.24 19.23 13.29
N LEU A 346 14.79 18.00 13.46
CA LEU A 346 13.54 17.67 14.15
C LEU A 346 13.68 17.35 15.64
N ARG A 347 14.90 17.15 16.16
CA ARG A 347 15.14 16.77 17.58
C ARG A 347 14.38 17.63 18.59
N LYS A 348 14.33 18.94 18.38
CA LYS A 348 13.63 19.89 19.27
C LYS A 348 12.11 19.89 19.12
N THR A 349 11.55 19.11 18.19
CA THR A 349 10.11 19.04 17.87
C THR A 349 9.53 17.64 18.14
N VAL A 350 10.35 16.60 18.29
CA VAL A 350 9.90 15.22 18.61
C VAL A 350 9.07 15.15 19.91
N TYR A 351 9.29 16.04 20.87
CA TYR A 351 8.47 16.14 22.09
C TYR A 351 6.95 16.24 21.81
N ALA A 352 6.56 16.71 20.62
CA ALA A 352 5.16 16.89 20.25
C ALA A 352 4.41 15.55 20.08
N ILE A 353 5.13 14.45 19.88
CA ILE A 353 4.57 13.10 19.71
C ILE A 353 4.98 12.14 20.84
N ASP A 354 5.73 12.61 21.84
CA ASP A 354 6.03 11.83 23.03
C ASP A 354 4.74 11.56 23.80
N TYR A 355 4.33 10.29 23.91
CA TYR A 355 3.08 9.89 24.53
C TYR A 355 3.13 9.87 26.06
N THR A 356 4.31 10.05 26.66
CA THR A 356 4.52 10.08 28.12
C THR A 356 3.60 11.09 28.80
N GLY A 357 2.96 10.69 29.90
CA GLY A 357 2.08 11.58 30.67
C GLY A 357 0.90 12.15 29.87
N ASN A 358 0.39 11.41 28.86
CA ASN A 358 -0.59 11.91 27.88
C ASN A 358 -0.07 13.15 27.15
N TYR A 359 1.08 13.00 26.49
CA TYR A 359 1.75 14.07 25.77
C TYR A 359 2.01 15.30 26.64
N GLU A 360 2.50 15.08 27.86
CA GLU A 360 2.68 16.11 28.88
C GLU A 360 3.53 17.27 28.35
N GLU A 361 4.65 16.98 27.70
CA GLU A 361 5.56 18.02 27.21
C GLU A 361 4.95 18.84 26.07
N TYR A 362 4.13 18.22 25.22
CA TYR A 362 3.32 18.96 24.25
C TYR A 362 2.33 19.88 24.96
N ARG A 363 1.53 19.34 25.90
CA ARG A 363 0.51 20.09 26.64
C ARG A 363 1.09 21.26 27.44
N ARG A 364 2.31 21.12 27.98
CA ARG A 364 3.02 22.17 28.71
C ARG A 364 3.54 23.29 27.80
N ARG A 365 3.94 22.95 26.56
CA ARG A 365 4.56 23.90 25.61
C ARG A 365 3.54 24.60 24.71
N ILE A 366 2.33 24.04 24.56
CA ILE A 366 1.27 24.77 23.84
C ILE A 366 0.90 26.02 24.64
N ASN A 367 0.97 27.17 23.99
CA ASN A 367 0.50 28.43 24.54
C ASN A 367 -0.92 28.73 24.05
N THR A 368 -1.57 29.69 24.71
CA THR A 368 -2.93 30.16 24.40
C THR A 368 -3.05 30.92 23.07
N LYS A 369 -1.99 31.00 22.26
CA LYS A 369 -2.04 31.68 20.96
C LYS A 369 -2.83 30.82 19.96
N PRO A 370 -3.62 31.42 19.05
CA PRO A 370 -4.42 30.68 18.07
C PRO A 370 -3.61 29.66 17.26
N ALA A 371 -4.08 28.42 17.21
CA ALA A 371 -3.44 27.32 16.48
C ALA A 371 -4.45 26.22 16.11
N LEU A 372 -4.06 25.33 15.18
CA LEU A 372 -4.71 24.03 14.99
C LEU A 372 -3.98 23.02 15.87
N HIS A 373 -4.49 22.78 17.07
CA HIS A 373 -3.83 21.92 18.05
C HIS A 373 -3.92 20.43 17.71
N PHE A 374 -2.96 19.64 18.21
CA PHE A 374 -3.02 18.19 18.19
C PHE A 374 -4.14 17.73 19.13
N LEU A 375 -5.21 17.19 18.53
CA LEU A 375 -6.48 16.97 19.23
C LEU A 375 -6.44 15.84 20.24
N LEU A 376 -5.72 14.74 19.94
CA LEU A 376 -5.73 13.53 20.77
C LEU A 376 -5.43 13.80 22.26
N PRO A 377 -4.31 14.44 22.64
CA PRO A 377 -4.01 14.71 24.05
C PRO A 377 -5.01 15.67 24.70
N LEU A 378 -5.52 16.64 23.95
CA LEU A 378 -6.45 17.65 24.48
C LEU A 378 -7.84 17.07 24.71
N VAL A 379 -8.37 16.28 23.77
CA VAL A 379 -9.65 15.58 23.95
C VAL A 379 -9.58 14.64 25.14
N LYS A 380 -8.46 13.90 25.30
CA LYS A 380 -8.26 13.04 26.48
C LYS A 380 -8.24 13.86 27.77
N ALA A 381 -7.57 15.02 27.78
CA ALA A 381 -7.55 15.91 28.94
C ALA A 381 -8.93 16.47 29.29
N VAL A 382 -9.71 16.93 28.29
CA VAL A 382 -11.09 17.43 28.50
C VAL A 382 -11.98 16.35 29.11
N ARG A 383 -11.89 15.11 28.62
CA ARG A 383 -12.65 13.98 29.17
C ARG A 383 -12.23 13.60 30.59
N MET A 384 -11.07 14.05 31.04
CA MET A 384 -10.59 13.94 32.43
C MET A 384 -10.88 15.19 33.27
N GLY A 385 -11.62 16.18 32.73
CA GLY A 385 -12.03 17.39 33.45
C GLY A 385 -11.13 18.63 33.26
N ASP A 386 -10.21 18.63 32.29
CA ASP A 386 -9.34 19.78 32.02
C ASP A 386 -10.02 20.82 31.10
N GLU A 387 -10.64 21.84 31.70
CA GLU A 387 -11.29 22.93 30.97
C GLU A 387 -10.30 23.83 30.20
N ASN A 388 -9.03 23.90 30.63
CA ASN A 388 -8.02 24.65 29.88
C ASN A 388 -7.72 23.98 28.54
N ALA A 389 -7.75 22.64 28.49
CA ALA A 389 -7.63 21.89 27.24
C ALA A 389 -8.79 22.19 26.28
N LEU A 390 -10.01 22.34 26.80
CA LEU A 390 -11.18 22.72 25.99
C LEU A 390 -11.00 24.10 25.39
N ALA A 391 -10.60 25.08 26.20
CA ALA A 391 -10.32 26.43 25.74
C ALA A 391 -9.21 26.45 24.67
N ALA A 392 -8.14 25.67 24.87
CA ALA A 392 -7.05 25.54 23.91
C ALA A 392 -7.52 25.00 22.55
N ILE A 393 -8.35 23.96 22.53
CA ILE A 393 -8.93 23.42 21.29
C ILE A 393 -9.60 24.55 20.50
N PHE A 394 -10.46 25.35 21.13
CA PHE A 394 -11.22 26.40 20.43
C PHE A 394 -10.46 27.69 20.11
N THR A 395 -9.15 27.78 20.43
CA THR A 395 -8.32 28.93 20.01
C THR A 395 -8.25 29.06 18.48
N PHE A 396 -8.52 27.98 17.72
CA PHE A 396 -8.58 28.01 16.26
C PHE A 396 -9.59 29.03 15.72
N LYS A 397 -10.64 29.38 16.49
CA LYS A 397 -11.64 30.40 16.05
C LYS A 397 -11.02 31.77 15.82
N LYS A 398 -9.89 32.05 16.46
CA LYS A 398 -9.09 33.28 16.29
C LYS A 398 -7.91 33.09 15.34
N TYR A 399 -7.75 31.90 14.76
CA TYR A 399 -6.63 31.58 13.89
C TYR A 399 -6.77 32.30 12.55
N LYS A 400 -5.73 33.06 12.18
CA LYS A 400 -5.59 33.68 10.87
C LYS A 400 -4.33 33.15 10.21
N MET A 401 -4.50 32.46 9.08
CA MET A 401 -3.37 31.99 8.29
C MET A 401 -2.58 33.19 7.76
N ARG A 402 -1.27 33.24 8.03
CA ARG A 402 -0.38 34.31 7.59
C ARG A 402 0.32 33.90 6.30
N TYR A 403 -0.42 33.87 5.19
CA TYR A 403 0.08 33.36 3.90
C TYR A 403 1.10 34.29 3.22
N HIS A 404 1.02 35.61 3.46
CA HIS A 404 1.91 36.62 2.85
C HIS A 404 2.99 37.13 3.80
N ASN A 405 3.71 36.23 4.48
CA ASN A 405 4.81 36.68 5.32
C ASN A 405 6.15 36.54 4.57
N PRO A 406 6.82 37.64 4.17
CA PRO A 406 8.20 37.59 3.64
C PRO A 406 9.20 36.94 4.61
N VAL A 407 8.80 36.77 5.88
CA VAL A 407 9.53 35.97 6.87
C VAL A 407 9.51 34.46 6.56
N LEU A 408 8.49 33.89 5.92
CA LEU A 408 8.52 32.48 5.50
C LEU A 408 9.62 32.27 4.43
N ILE A 409 9.67 33.19 3.45
CA ILE A 409 10.71 33.22 2.41
C ILE A 409 12.10 33.40 3.05
N ARG A 410 12.26 34.35 3.99
CA ARG A 410 13.53 34.55 4.72
C ARG A 410 13.91 33.40 5.65
N LEU A 411 12.96 32.76 6.34
CA LEU A 411 13.26 31.64 7.24
C LEU A 411 13.71 30.42 6.43
N LEU A 412 13.06 30.12 5.30
CA LEU A 412 13.51 29.06 4.40
C LEU A 412 14.91 29.36 3.83
N SER A 413 15.21 30.64 3.55
CA SER A 413 16.54 31.08 3.12
C SER A 413 17.63 30.92 4.21
N ILE A 414 17.29 31.14 5.48
CA ILE A 414 18.22 31.06 6.62
C ILE A 414 18.44 29.59 7.04
N TYR A 415 17.38 28.76 7.00
CA TYR A 415 17.47 27.34 7.33
C TYR A 415 18.06 26.46 6.21
N ALA A 416 18.24 27.00 5.00
CA ALA A 416 19.01 26.35 3.94
C ALA A 416 20.55 26.49 4.14
N LEU A 417 20.98 27.33 5.09
CA LEU A 417 22.39 27.64 5.38
C LEU A 417 22.89 27.08 6.73
N SER A 418 22.09 26.23 7.39
CA SER A 418 22.39 25.62 8.70
C SER A 418 21.99 24.16 8.74
#